data_AF-A0A6I7P9I3-F1
#
_entry.id   AF-A0A6I7P9I3-F1
#
_cell.length_a   1.000
_cell.length_b   1.000
_cell.length_c   1.000
_cell.angle_alpha   90.00
_cell.angle_beta   90.00
_cell.angle_gamma   90.00
#
_symmetry.space_group_name_H-M   'P 1'
#
loop_
_entity.id
_entity.type
_entity.pdbx_description
1 polymer ?
#
loop_
_entity_poly.entity_id
_entity_poly.type
_entity_poly.pdbx_seq_one_letter_code
_entity_poly.pdbx_strand_id
1 'polypeptide(L)'
;MLGHCADIGRDVVVQYRWHPLFGRRVRCHYGEKRAGGEVVHLEVAPGVVTTLPAWMLDPLACAGMELGSPRVTIDALNELHALLVATGFRRGSLDDVSIVREGHDEAAVAKADVGAATTGPG
;
A
#
# COMPACT_ATOMS: atom_id res chain seq x y z
N MET A 1 4.52 19.60 11.46
CA MET A 1 4.41 20.46 10.25
C MET A 1 3.91 19.57 9.12
N LEU A 2 2.59 19.45 8.94
CA LEU A 2 2.02 18.61 7.87
C LEU A 2 2.27 19.28 6.52
N GLY A 3 3.35 18.88 5.85
CA GLY A 3 3.61 19.23 4.47
C GLY A 3 2.59 18.52 3.58
N HIS A 4 1.52 19.21 3.24
CA HIS A 4 0.61 18.82 2.17
C HIS A 4 1.28 19.26 0.86
N CYS A 5 2.08 18.38 0.26
CA CYS A 5 2.70 18.68 -1.03
C CYS A 5 1.65 18.47 -2.12
N ALA A 6 0.89 19.53 -2.42
CA ALA A 6 -0.04 19.59 -3.54
C ALA A 6 0.73 19.92 -4.83
N ASP A 7 1.54 18.98 -5.30
CA ASP A 7 2.16 19.07 -6.62
C ASP A 7 1.26 18.29 -7.61
N ILE A 8 0.30 18.99 -8.20
CA ILE A 8 -0.68 18.39 -9.11
C ILE A 8 -0.06 18.25 -10.50
N GLY A 9 -0.01 17.02 -11.02
CA GLY A 9 0.21 16.80 -12.44
C GLY A 9 1.64 16.45 -12.84
N ARG A 10 2.41 15.79 -11.96
CA ARG A 10 3.74 15.26 -12.32
C ARG A 10 3.61 13.93 -13.06
N ASP A 11 4.26 13.81 -14.21
CA ASP A 11 4.46 12.51 -14.87
C ASP A 11 5.46 11.65 -14.09
N VAL A 12 5.07 10.43 -13.76
CA VAL A 12 5.91 9.44 -13.07
C VAL A 12 5.90 8.10 -13.82
N VAL A 13 6.93 7.29 -13.62
CA VAL A 13 7.03 5.94 -14.19
C VAL A 13 6.91 4.94 -13.05
N VAL A 14 6.07 3.92 -13.23
CA VAL A 14 5.99 2.82 -12.28
C VAL A 14 7.22 1.92 -12.45
N GLN A 15 8.04 1.83 -11.40
CA GLN A 15 9.31 1.10 -11.38
C GLN A 15 9.17 -0.31 -10.81
N TYR A 16 8.07 -0.60 -10.13
CA TYR A 16 7.85 -1.93 -9.57
C TYR A 16 7.48 -2.94 -10.65
N ARG A 17 8.39 -3.89 -10.91
CA ARG A 17 8.34 -4.84 -12.03
C ARG A 17 7.10 -5.72 -12.10
N TRP A 18 6.49 -6.04 -10.97
CA TRP A 18 5.30 -6.89 -10.89
C TRP A 18 3.98 -6.11 -10.87
N HIS A 19 4.04 -4.79 -11.00
CA HIS A 19 2.84 -3.98 -11.12
C HIS A 19 2.28 -4.05 -12.55
N PRO A 20 0.95 -4.12 -12.76
CA PRO A 20 0.34 -4.08 -14.11
C PRO A 20 0.70 -2.84 -14.93
N LEU A 21 1.13 -1.76 -14.25
CA LEU A 21 1.54 -0.50 -14.87
C LEU A 21 3.05 -0.35 -15.04
N PHE A 22 3.85 -1.39 -14.76
CA PHE A 22 5.31 -1.30 -14.83
C PHE A 22 5.80 -0.72 -16.17
N GLY A 23 6.73 0.24 -16.10
CA GLY A 23 7.29 0.94 -17.26
C GLY A 23 6.36 1.96 -17.92
N ARG A 24 5.09 2.06 -17.49
CA ARG A 24 4.17 3.07 -18.02
C ARG A 24 4.39 4.43 -17.35
N ARG A 25 4.35 5.49 -18.17
CA ARG A 25 4.22 6.87 -17.70
C ARG A 25 2.76 7.15 -17.35
N VAL A 26 2.54 7.66 -16.14
CA VAL A 26 1.21 7.94 -15.58
C VAL A 26 1.27 9.25 -14.81
N ARG A 27 0.14 9.96 -14.73
CA ARG A 27 0.07 11.26 -14.05
C ARG A 27 -0.16 11.06 -12.57
N CYS A 28 0.72 11.61 -11.74
CA CYS A 28 0.52 11.69 -10.30
C CYS A 28 -0.33 12.91 -9.94
N HIS A 29 -1.44 12.67 -9.24
CA HIS A 29 -2.33 13.73 -8.76
C HIS A 29 -1.87 14.29 -7.42
N TYR A 30 -1.62 13.40 -6.45
CA TYR A 30 -1.12 13.77 -5.12
C TYR A 30 -0.59 12.54 -4.36
N GLY A 31 0.24 12.80 -3.37
CA GLY A 31 0.67 11.83 -2.36
C GLY A 31 0.07 12.13 -1.00
N GLU A 32 -0.20 11.09 -0.21
CA GLU A 32 -0.63 11.21 1.18
C GLU A 32 0.14 10.25 2.09
N LYS A 33 0.32 10.64 3.35
CA LYS A 33 0.94 9.80 4.36
C LYS A 33 -0.12 9.03 5.13
N ARG A 34 0.02 7.69 5.15
CA ARG A 34 -0.79 6.78 5.96
C ARG A 34 0.08 6.09 7.01
N ALA A 35 -0.54 5.44 8.00
CA ALA A 35 0.17 4.65 9.01
C ALA A 35 1.07 3.56 8.38
N GLY A 36 0.64 2.97 7.25
CA GLY A 36 1.39 1.96 6.49
C GLY A 36 2.42 2.52 5.50
N GLY A 37 2.62 3.84 5.44
CA GLY A 37 3.58 4.49 4.53
C GLY A 37 2.95 5.54 3.61
N GLU A 38 3.77 6.06 2.70
CA GLU A 38 3.34 7.05 1.71
C GLU A 38 2.67 6.37 0.51
N VAL A 39 1.54 6.93 0.11
CA VAL A 39 0.67 6.41 -0.94
C VAL A 39 0.40 7.52 -1.95
N VAL A 40 0.43 7.19 -3.23
CA VAL A 40 0.20 8.14 -4.33
C VAL A 40 -1.00 7.74 -5.19
N HIS A 41 -1.71 8.75 -5.67
CA HIS A 41 -2.87 8.60 -6.55
C HIS A 41 -2.47 8.90 -7.99
N LEU A 42 -2.65 7.94 -8.89
CA LEU A 42 -2.25 8.02 -10.29
C LEU A 42 -3.47 7.96 -11.22
N GLU A 43 -3.54 8.90 -12.15
CA GLU A 43 -4.46 8.85 -13.29
C GLU A 43 -3.89 7.90 -14.35
N VAL A 44 -4.58 6.79 -14.61
CA VAL A 44 -4.16 5.81 -15.63
C VAL A 44 -4.91 5.97 -16.95
N ALA A 45 -6.07 6.63 -16.91
CA ALA A 45 -6.89 7.09 -18.02
C ALA A 45 -7.77 8.25 -17.49
N PRO A 46 -8.34 9.12 -18.35
CA PRO A 46 -9.16 10.23 -17.90
C PRO A 46 -10.25 9.81 -16.92
N GLY A 47 -10.19 10.30 -15.68
CA GLY A 47 -11.14 9.97 -14.61
C GLY A 47 -10.98 8.58 -13.97
N VAL A 48 -9.98 7.80 -14.37
CA VAL A 48 -9.63 6.51 -13.77
C VAL A 48 -8.39 6.68 -12.91
N VAL A 49 -8.60 6.73 -11.59
CA VAL A 49 -7.54 6.90 -10.59
C VAL A 49 -7.27 5.57 -9.89
N THR A 50 -6.00 5.20 -9.77
CA THR A 50 -5.54 4.08 -8.96
C THR A 50 -4.58 4.56 -7.90
N THR A 51 -4.47 3.80 -6.81
CA THR A 51 -3.62 4.11 -5.68
C THR A 51 -2.49 3.10 -5.59
N LEU A 52 -1.26 3.55 -5.32
CA LEU A 52 -0.11 2.67 -5.07
C LEU A 52 0.82 3.26 -3.99
N PRO A 53 1.61 2.42 -3.31
CA PRO A 53 2.68 2.90 -2.46
C PRO A 53 3.71 3.72 -3.25
N ALA A 54 4.20 4.81 -2.66
CA ALA A 54 5.17 5.71 -3.30
C ALA A 54 6.47 4.99 -3.69
N TRP A 55 6.90 3.99 -2.91
CA TRP A 55 8.13 3.21 -3.18
C TRP A 55 8.07 2.46 -4.52
N MET A 56 6.88 2.15 -5.06
CA MET A 56 6.75 1.51 -6.37
C MET A 56 7.13 2.43 -7.53
N LEU A 57 7.29 3.73 -7.29
CA LEU A 57 7.79 4.71 -8.25
C LEU A 57 9.29 4.97 -8.09
N ASP A 58 9.93 4.47 -7.02
CA ASP A 58 11.34 4.67 -6.74
C ASP A 58 12.18 3.55 -7.38
N PRO A 59 13.05 3.86 -8.36
CA PRO A 59 13.95 2.88 -8.95
C PRO A 59 14.90 2.25 -7.93
N LEU A 60 15.34 3.00 -6.92
CA LEU A 60 16.31 2.50 -5.94
C LEU A 60 15.67 1.48 -5.00
N ALA A 61 14.45 1.77 -4.52
CA ALA A 61 13.66 0.82 -3.76
C ALA A 61 13.38 -0.48 -4.55
N CYS A 62 13.13 -0.37 -5.85
CA CYS A 62 12.81 -1.51 -6.70
C CYS A 62 14.05 -2.30 -7.17
N ALA A 63 15.24 -1.68 -7.23
CA ALA A 63 16.43 -2.28 -7.83
C ALA A 63 16.90 -3.57 -7.16
N GLY A 64 16.73 -3.69 -5.83
CA GLY A 64 17.14 -4.87 -5.07
C GLY A 64 16.11 -6.01 -5.05
N MET A 65 14.97 -5.84 -5.72
CA MET A 65 13.91 -6.84 -5.68
C MET A 65 14.11 -7.89 -6.77
N GLU A 66 14.42 -9.12 -6.36
CA GLU A 66 14.68 -10.24 -7.27
C GLU A 66 13.51 -11.22 -7.30
N LEU A 67 13.35 -11.91 -8.44
CA LEU A 67 12.43 -13.03 -8.55
C LEU A 67 13.09 -14.26 -7.94
N GLY A 68 12.57 -14.72 -6.81
CA GLY A 68 13.01 -15.98 -6.20
C GLY A 68 12.52 -17.21 -6.96
N SER A 69 13.01 -18.39 -6.57
CA SER A 69 12.52 -19.67 -7.09
C SER A 69 11.01 -19.83 -6.87
N PRO A 70 10.26 -20.38 -7.84
CA PRO A 70 8.85 -20.67 -7.66
C PRO A 70 8.63 -21.56 -6.42
N ARG A 71 7.78 -21.10 -5.51
CA ARG A 71 7.45 -21.84 -4.28
C ARG A 71 6.25 -22.78 -4.43
N VAL A 72 5.51 -22.64 -5.52
CA VAL A 72 4.25 -23.36 -5.78
C VAL A 72 4.09 -23.54 -7.29
N THR A 73 3.48 -24.65 -7.69
CA THR A 73 3.14 -24.94 -9.08
C THR A 73 1.82 -24.27 -9.47
N ILE A 74 1.60 -24.08 -10.77
CA ILE A 74 0.32 -23.56 -11.28
C ILE A 74 -0.83 -24.52 -10.92
N ASP A 75 -0.59 -25.82 -10.99
CA ASP A 75 -1.60 -26.84 -10.65
C ASP A 75 -2.05 -26.74 -9.19
N ALA A 76 -1.12 -26.56 -8.25
CA ALA A 76 -1.46 -26.37 -6.84
C ALA A 76 -2.27 -25.09 -6.59
N LEU A 77 -2.01 -24.01 -7.35
CA LEU A 77 -2.83 -22.78 -7.28
C LEU A 77 -4.24 -23.00 -7.87
N ASN A 78 -4.37 -23.81 -8.91
CA ASN A 78 -5.66 -24.18 -9.50
C ASN A 78 -6.48 -25.06 -8.54
N GLU A 79 -5.85 -26.03 -7.89
CA GLU A 79 -6.48 -26.85 -6.86
C GLU A 79 -6.97 -25.99 -5.69
N LEU A 80 -6.14 -25.07 -5.19
CA LEU A 80 -6.54 -24.12 -4.15
C LEU A 80 -7.71 -23.25 -4.61
N HIS A 81 -7.70 -22.76 -5.85
CA HIS A 81 -8.81 -22.00 -6.40
C HIS A 81 -10.11 -22.80 -6.38
N ALA A 82 -10.09 -24.04 -6.89
CA ALA A 82 -11.25 -24.91 -6.94
C ALA A 82 -11.81 -25.17 -5.53
N LEU A 83 -10.93 -25.43 -4.55
CA LEU A 83 -11.32 -25.59 -3.15
C LEU A 83 -12.00 -24.34 -2.59
N LEU A 84 -11.42 -23.16 -2.81
CA LEU A 84 -12.00 -21.90 -2.33
C LEU A 84 -13.37 -21.63 -2.98
N VAL A 85 -13.58 -22.02 -4.24
CA VAL A 85 -14.88 -21.90 -4.92
C VAL A 85 -15.89 -22.86 -4.32
N ALA A 86 -15.54 -24.13 -4.20
CA ALA A 86 -16.42 -25.18 -3.68
C ALA A 86 -16.88 -24.90 -2.23
N THR A 87 -16.02 -24.25 -1.45
CA THR A 87 -16.30 -23.90 -0.04
C THR A 87 -16.91 -22.51 0.13
N GLY A 88 -17.16 -21.77 -0.95
CA GLY A 88 -17.78 -20.45 -0.92
C GLY A 88 -16.87 -19.30 -0.45
N PHE A 89 -15.57 -19.56 -0.19
CA PHE A 89 -14.60 -18.53 0.19
C PHE A 89 -14.12 -17.68 -0.99
N ARG A 90 -14.29 -18.16 -2.23
CA ARG A 90 -14.07 -17.39 -3.47
C ARG A 90 -15.30 -16.57 -3.87
N ARG A 91 -16.05 -16.04 -2.89
CA ARG A 91 -17.03 -14.98 -3.16
C ARG A 91 -16.26 -13.68 -3.37
N GLY A 92 -15.68 -13.54 -4.57
CA GLY A 92 -15.08 -12.29 -4.99
C GLY A 92 -16.11 -11.18 -4.87
N SER A 93 -15.69 -10.04 -4.33
CA SER A 93 -16.39 -8.78 -4.50
C SER A 93 -16.60 -8.58 -6.00
N LEU A 94 -17.79 -8.92 -6.49
CA LEU A 94 -18.12 -8.83 -7.90
C LEU A 94 -19.02 -7.64 -8.20
N ASP A 95 -19.48 -6.88 -7.20
CA ASP A 95 -20.24 -5.63 -7.44
C ASP A 95 -20.42 -4.72 -6.20
N ASP A 96 -19.88 -5.06 -5.02
CA ASP A 96 -20.04 -4.18 -3.87
C ASP A 96 -18.77 -3.39 -3.64
N VAL A 97 -18.81 -2.12 -4.04
CA VAL A 97 -17.91 -1.05 -3.59
C VAL A 97 -18.20 -0.80 -2.11
N SER A 98 -18.05 -1.82 -1.27
CA SER A 98 -17.86 -1.60 0.15
C SER A 98 -16.49 -0.97 0.27
N ILE A 99 -16.49 0.36 0.40
CA ILE A 99 -15.35 1.10 0.90
C ILE A 99 -15.10 0.53 2.30
N VAL A 100 -14.26 -0.50 2.38
CA VAL A 100 -13.73 -0.97 3.65
C VAL A 100 -12.86 0.17 4.16
N ARG A 101 -13.36 0.88 5.18
CA ARG A 101 -12.49 1.76 5.97
C ARG A 101 -11.45 0.86 6.61
N GLU A 102 -10.18 1.12 6.32
CA GLU A 102 -9.09 0.58 7.13
C GLU A 102 -9.39 0.92 8.59
N GLY A 103 -9.62 -0.11 9.41
CA GLY A 103 -9.72 0.06 10.84
C GLY A 103 -8.36 0.52 11.35
N HIS A 104 -8.33 1.66 12.03
CA HIS A 104 -7.16 2.05 12.80
C HIS A 104 -7.00 1.07 13.96
N ASP A 105 -5.97 0.23 13.92
CA ASP A 105 -5.48 -0.49 15.09
C ASP A 105 -4.73 0.50 16.00
N GLU A 106 -5.49 1.33 16.71
CA GLU A 106 -4.97 2.14 17.82
C GLU A 106 -4.86 1.23 19.05
N ALA A 107 -3.74 0.50 19.16
CA ALA A 107 -3.29 0.00 20.45
C ALA A 107 -2.76 1.19 21.25
N ALA A 108 -3.67 1.97 21.84
CA ALA A 108 -3.34 3.01 22.79
C ALA A 108 -2.76 2.36 24.07
N VAL A 109 -1.43 2.20 24.10
CA VAL A 109 -0.73 1.94 25.36
C VAL A 109 -0.69 3.26 26.12
N ALA A 110 -1.63 3.43 27.05
CA ALA A 110 -1.58 4.47 28.05
C ALA A 110 -0.25 4.35 28.82
N LYS A 111 0.69 5.27 28.56
CA LYS A 111 1.92 5.36 29.36
C LYS A 111 1.54 5.99 30.69
N ALA A 112 1.52 5.16 31.73
CA ALA A 112 1.39 5.60 33.11
C ALA A 112 2.50 6.59 33.43
N ASP A 113 2.09 7.76 33.93
CA ASP A 113 2.98 8.75 34.52
C ASP A 113 3.58 8.16 35.80
N VAL A 114 4.91 8.00 35.82
CA VAL A 114 5.68 7.82 37.05
C VAL A 114 6.60 9.02 37.14
N GLY A 115 6.09 10.09 37.72
CA GLY A 115 6.89 11.21 38.20
C GLY A 115 7.77 10.75 39.35
N ALA A 116 9.05 10.49 39.05
CA ALA A 116 10.10 10.37 40.03
C ALA A 116 10.47 11.77 40.55
N ALA A 117 10.14 12.04 41.81
CA ALA A 117 10.64 13.21 42.53
C ALA A 117 11.99 12.87 43.17
N THR A 118 13.08 13.36 42.59
CA THR A 118 14.35 13.54 43.30
C THR A 118 14.87 14.92 42.95
N THR A 119 14.71 15.87 43.88
CA THR A 119 15.29 17.21 43.79
C THR A 119 16.47 17.33 44.75
N GLY A 120 17.61 17.73 44.21
CA GLY A 120 18.68 18.46 44.89
C GLY A 120 19.71 18.92 43.85
N PRO A 121 20.63 19.85 44.16
CA PRO A 121 20.71 20.76 45.31
C PRO A 121 20.87 22.24 44.89
N GLY A 122 20.75 23.15 45.85
CA GLY A 122 21.12 24.57 45.76
C GLY A 122 21.29 25.15 47.15
#